data_AF-A0A2E7L0X3-F1
#
_entry.id   AF-A0A2E7L0X3-F1
#
_cell.length_a   1.000
_cell.length_b   1.000
_cell.length_c   1.000
_cell.angle_alpha   90.00
_cell.angle_beta   90.00
_cell.angle_gamma   90.00
#
_symmetry.space_group_name_H-M   'P 1'
#
loop_
_entity.id
_entity.type
_entity.pdbx_description
1 polymer ?
#
loop_
_entity_poly.entity_id
_entity_poly.type
_entity_poly.pdbx_seq_one_letter_code
_entity_poly.pdbx_strand_id
1 'polypeptide(L)'
;MKAREFCFSLITIVTLFCSFDSSKAEEEVNIDSMRIGDSTLEVSSLELMLDPLTAEELEVIAVSWRDSLKQTIQQISELGLKAGELSEDDKKKRDELVEEKNKLLILFRTVISELETKGGEIGTLEAYASAVSGAQIAVSKDGSPWSKYSSWFSSKEGG
;
A
#
# COMPACT_ATOMS: atom_id res chain seq x y z
N MET A 1 68.53 -27.09 -1.23
CA MET A 1 67.78 -25.88 -0.81
C MET A 1 66.30 -26.15 -1.02
N LYS A 2 65.52 -26.09 0.08
CA LYS A 2 64.04 -25.92 0.25
C LYS A 2 63.12 -26.69 -0.73
N ALA A 3 62.41 -27.75 -0.30
CA ALA A 3 61.18 -27.77 0.54
C ALA A 3 60.02 -26.99 -0.13
N ARG A 4 58.82 -27.53 -0.35
CA ARG A 4 58.00 -28.33 0.59
C ARG A 4 57.09 -29.34 -0.12
N GLU A 5 57.14 -30.53 0.45
CA GLU A 5 56.26 -31.69 0.33
C GLU A 5 54.90 -31.46 1.05
N PHE A 6 53.92 -32.32 0.72
CA PHE A 6 53.06 -33.11 1.62
C PHE A 6 51.54 -33.13 1.39
N CYS A 7 51.12 -34.37 1.06
CA CYS A 7 50.01 -35.15 1.62
C CYS A 7 48.55 -34.73 1.40
N PHE A 8 47.92 -35.53 0.53
CA PHE A 8 46.70 -36.29 0.83
C PHE A 8 46.42 -36.47 2.33
N SER A 9 45.22 -36.07 2.79
CA SER A 9 44.24 -36.94 3.45
C SER A 9 43.30 -36.14 4.36
N LEU A 10 42.02 -36.56 4.34
CA LEU A 10 41.03 -36.50 5.43
C LEU A 10 40.19 -35.22 5.64
N ILE A 11 38.88 -35.48 5.83
CA ILE A 11 37.80 -34.64 6.42
C ILE A 11 36.90 -33.96 5.38
N THR A 12 35.90 -34.67 4.82
CA THR A 12 34.49 -34.81 5.28
C THR A 12 33.66 -33.53 5.18
N ILE A 13 32.37 -33.69 4.86
CA ILE A 13 31.25 -32.71 4.73
C ILE A 13 30.94 -32.47 3.25
N VAL A 14 30.11 -33.28 2.58
CA VAL A 14 28.66 -33.42 2.82
C VAL A 14 28.03 -32.07 3.19
N THR A 15 28.11 -31.11 2.28
CA THR A 15 26.98 -30.24 1.99
C THR A 15 26.58 -30.62 0.56
N LEU A 16 25.72 -31.63 0.37
CA LEU A 16 24.29 -31.41 0.43
C LEU A 16 23.97 -29.99 -0.09
N PHE A 17 24.38 -29.71 -1.33
CA PHE A 17 23.66 -28.73 -2.13
C PHE A 17 22.30 -29.40 -2.39
N CYS A 18 21.45 -29.38 -1.36
CA CYS A 18 20.04 -29.21 -1.61
C CYS A 18 20.01 -28.02 -2.58
N SER A 19 19.72 -28.31 -3.84
CA SER A 19 18.79 -27.46 -4.56
C SER A 19 17.65 -27.24 -3.57
N PHE A 20 17.77 -26.14 -2.81
CA PHE A 20 16.66 -25.53 -2.14
C PHE A 20 15.82 -25.05 -3.30
N ASP A 21 15.10 -26.01 -3.88
CA ASP A 21 14.06 -25.83 -4.85
C ASP A 21 12.94 -25.20 -4.04
N SER A 22 13.17 -23.93 -3.69
CA SER A 22 12.14 -23.00 -3.29
C SER A 22 11.39 -22.64 -4.55
N SER A 23 10.78 -23.66 -5.18
CA SER A 23 9.65 -23.47 -6.07
C SER A 23 8.53 -23.01 -5.17
N LYS A 24 8.55 -21.69 -4.97
CA LYS A 24 7.51 -20.84 -4.41
C LYS A 24 6.17 -21.41 -4.86
N ALA A 25 5.46 -22.03 -3.93
CA ALA A 25 4.06 -22.32 -4.13
C ALA A 25 3.39 -20.95 -4.34
N GLU A 26 2.99 -20.70 -5.59
CA GLU A 26 2.18 -19.56 -5.94
C GLU A 26 0.80 -19.82 -5.34
N GLU A 27 0.64 -19.45 -4.07
CA GLU A 27 -0.65 -19.24 -3.46
C GLU A 27 -1.23 -18.02 -4.17
N GLU A 28 -1.97 -18.26 -5.24
CA GLU A 28 -2.83 -17.24 -5.87
C GLU A 28 -3.88 -16.84 -4.84
N VAL A 29 -3.53 -15.89 -3.97
CA VAL A 29 -4.50 -15.13 -3.20
C VAL A 29 -5.49 -14.58 -4.24
N ASN A 30 -6.76 -14.99 -4.19
CA ASN A 30 -7.78 -14.49 -5.10
C ASN A 30 -8.15 -13.07 -4.67
N ILE A 31 -7.28 -12.12 -5.02
CA ILE A 31 -7.35 -10.74 -4.52
C ILE A 31 -8.54 -9.97 -5.12
N ASP A 32 -9.08 -10.45 -6.25
CA ASP A 32 -10.24 -9.89 -6.94
C ASP A 32 -11.54 -10.06 -6.13
N SER A 33 -11.66 -11.16 -5.37
CA SER A 33 -12.81 -11.38 -4.48
C SER A 33 -12.87 -10.41 -3.30
N MET A 34 -11.78 -9.70 -3.00
CA MET A 34 -11.65 -8.82 -1.83
C MET A 34 -12.25 -7.42 -2.04
N ARG A 35 -12.77 -7.12 -3.26
CA ARG A 35 -13.35 -5.80 -3.62
C ARG A 35 -12.40 -4.64 -3.31
N ILE A 36 -11.13 -4.79 -3.63
CA ILE A 36 -10.12 -3.75 -3.39
C ILE A 36 -10.52 -2.46 -4.09
N GLY A 37 -10.40 -1.33 -3.37
CA GLY A 37 -10.70 -0.02 -3.91
C GLY A 37 -12.19 0.31 -3.98
N ASP A 38 -13.05 -0.59 -3.51
CA ASP A 38 -14.48 -0.31 -3.38
C ASP A 38 -14.76 0.50 -2.11
N SER A 39 -14.95 1.81 -2.27
CA SER A 39 -15.29 2.74 -1.19
C SER A 39 -16.71 2.57 -0.63
N THR A 40 -17.55 1.74 -1.25
CA THR A 40 -18.91 1.44 -0.77
C THR A 40 -18.94 0.32 0.26
N LEU A 41 -17.81 -0.34 0.48
CA LEU A 41 -17.69 -1.45 1.40
C LEU A 41 -17.76 -0.97 2.86
N GLU A 42 -18.64 -1.58 3.63
CA GLU A 42 -18.79 -1.31 5.07
C GLU A 42 -17.61 -1.88 5.85
N VAL A 43 -17.08 -1.11 6.81
CA VAL A 43 -15.91 -1.49 7.61
C VAL A 43 -16.08 -2.85 8.27
N SER A 44 -17.25 -3.12 8.87
CA SER A 44 -17.53 -4.41 9.51
C SER A 44 -17.56 -5.59 8.53
N SER A 45 -17.95 -5.35 7.27
CA SER A 45 -17.86 -6.39 6.24
C SER A 45 -16.40 -6.69 5.90
N LEU A 46 -15.55 -5.66 5.90
CA LEU A 46 -14.12 -5.82 5.64
C LEU A 46 -13.46 -6.64 6.75
N GLU A 47 -13.71 -6.28 8.01
CA GLU A 47 -13.12 -6.96 9.19
C GLU A 47 -13.38 -8.48 9.16
N LEU A 48 -14.60 -8.89 8.81
CA LEU A 48 -14.95 -10.31 8.66
C LEU A 48 -14.17 -11.01 7.53
N MET A 49 -13.81 -10.28 6.47
CA MET A 49 -13.03 -10.81 5.36
C MET A 49 -11.52 -10.87 5.68
N LEU A 50 -11.03 -10.00 6.57
CA LEU A 50 -9.61 -9.94 6.94
C LEU A 50 -9.22 -10.97 8.02
N ASP A 51 -10.17 -11.38 8.88
CA ASP A 51 -9.94 -12.35 9.95
C ASP A 51 -9.28 -13.67 9.48
N PRO A 52 -9.73 -14.33 8.40
CA PRO A 52 -9.11 -15.58 7.95
C PRO A 52 -7.73 -15.38 7.27
N LEU A 53 -7.33 -14.15 6.95
CA LEU A 53 -6.12 -13.89 6.20
C LEU A 53 -4.86 -13.90 7.06
N THR A 54 -3.75 -14.22 6.44
CA THR A 54 -2.40 -14.15 7.03
C THR A 54 -1.82 -12.73 6.93
N ALA A 55 -0.75 -12.47 7.67
CA ALA A 55 -0.06 -11.18 7.60
C ALA A 55 0.47 -10.92 6.18
N GLU A 56 1.05 -11.93 5.54
CA GLU A 56 1.62 -11.84 4.19
C GLU A 56 0.55 -11.50 3.15
N GLU A 57 -0.64 -12.10 3.23
CA GLU A 57 -1.77 -11.78 2.36
C GLU A 57 -2.28 -10.35 2.60
N LEU A 58 -2.34 -9.93 3.88
CA LEU A 58 -2.76 -8.58 4.24
C LEU A 58 -1.77 -7.51 3.77
N GLU A 59 -0.46 -7.78 3.71
CA GLU A 59 0.52 -6.84 3.14
C GLU A 59 0.21 -6.54 1.67
N VAL A 60 -0.08 -7.59 0.88
CA VAL A 60 -0.43 -7.45 -0.54
C VAL A 60 -1.74 -6.67 -0.71
N ILE A 61 -2.73 -6.96 0.13
CA ILE A 61 -4.03 -6.28 0.10
C ILE A 61 -3.87 -4.81 0.52
N ALA A 62 -3.13 -4.52 1.60
CA ALA A 62 -2.87 -3.17 2.07
C ALA A 62 -2.20 -2.31 0.98
N VAL A 63 -1.20 -2.86 0.28
CA VAL A 63 -0.58 -2.22 -0.88
C VAL A 63 -1.61 -1.88 -1.96
N SER A 64 -2.55 -2.77 -2.22
CA SER A 64 -3.57 -2.55 -3.25
C SER A 64 -4.60 -1.48 -2.85
N TRP A 65 -4.96 -1.40 -1.56
CA TRP A 65 -5.78 -0.30 -1.01
C TRP A 65 -5.06 1.05 -1.05
N ARG A 66 -3.75 1.07 -0.74
CA ARG A 66 -2.89 2.26 -0.89
C ARG A 66 -2.88 2.76 -2.33
N ASP A 67 -2.78 1.85 -3.30
CA ASP A 67 -2.73 2.20 -4.72
C ASP A 67 -4.09 2.73 -5.21
N SER A 68 -5.20 2.18 -4.71
CA SER A 68 -6.54 2.74 -4.94
C SER A 68 -6.67 4.17 -4.40
N LEU A 69 -6.19 4.41 -3.17
CA LEU A 69 -6.11 5.75 -2.59
C LEU A 69 -5.27 6.71 -3.44
N LYS A 70 -4.10 6.25 -3.91
CA LYS A 70 -3.21 7.04 -4.76
C LYS A 70 -3.91 7.46 -6.05
N GLN A 71 -4.64 6.55 -6.69
CA GLN A 71 -5.40 6.84 -7.89
C GLN A 71 -6.48 7.90 -7.65
N THR A 72 -7.28 7.76 -6.59
CA THR A 72 -8.32 8.76 -6.25
C THR A 72 -7.70 10.13 -5.97
N ILE A 73 -6.57 10.19 -5.27
CA ILE A 73 -5.86 11.45 -4.99
C ILE A 73 -5.31 12.10 -6.28
N GLN A 74 -4.83 11.28 -7.23
CA GLN A 74 -4.40 11.78 -8.54
C GLN A 74 -5.58 12.42 -9.28
N GLN A 75 -6.75 11.78 -9.31
CA GLN A 75 -7.96 12.33 -9.92
C GLN A 75 -8.39 13.66 -9.27
N ILE A 76 -8.35 13.74 -7.94
CA ILE A 76 -8.61 15.00 -7.20
C ILE A 76 -7.61 16.09 -7.62
N SER A 77 -6.33 15.73 -7.74
CA SER A 77 -5.26 16.66 -8.11
C SER A 77 -5.44 17.18 -9.54
N GLU A 78 -5.76 16.30 -10.48
CA GLU A 78 -6.02 16.66 -11.88
C GLU A 78 -7.19 17.64 -12.03
N LEU A 79 -8.28 17.42 -11.27
CA LEU A 79 -9.39 18.38 -11.21
C LEU A 79 -8.97 19.67 -10.49
N GLY A 80 -8.18 19.57 -9.43
CA GLY A 80 -7.67 20.72 -8.68
C GLY A 80 -6.76 21.65 -9.50
N LEU A 81 -5.98 21.12 -10.44
CA LEU A 81 -5.13 21.93 -11.33
C LEU A 81 -5.95 22.79 -12.32
N LYS A 82 -7.20 22.41 -12.59
CA LYS A 82 -8.13 23.16 -13.44
C LYS A 82 -8.89 24.27 -12.68
N ALA A 83 -8.55 24.54 -11.41
CA ALA A 83 -9.30 25.38 -10.46
C ALA A 83 -9.69 26.81 -10.92
N GLY A 84 -9.09 27.35 -11.98
CA GLY A 84 -9.49 28.63 -12.58
C GLY A 84 -10.66 28.56 -13.56
N GLU A 85 -11.01 27.37 -14.06
CA GLU A 85 -12.01 27.12 -15.12
C GLU A 85 -13.03 26.02 -14.76
N LEU A 86 -13.11 25.61 -13.49
CA LEU A 86 -13.97 24.49 -13.08
C LEU A 86 -15.45 24.83 -13.21
N SER A 87 -16.16 24.00 -13.98
CA SER A 87 -17.62 23.96 -13.98
C SER A 87 -18.15 23.55 -12.61
N GLU A 88 -19.41 23.86 -12.30
CA GLU A 88 -20.06 23.36 -11.08
C GLU A 88 -20.08 21.83 -11.03
N ASP A 89 -20.16 21.17 -12.19
CA ASP A 89 -20.07 19.71 -12.31
C ASP A 89 -18.69 19.20 -11.90
N ASP A 90 -17.61 19.87 -12.29
CA ASP A 90 -16.24 19.47 -11.90
C ASP A 90 -16.00 19.66 -10.39
N LYS A 91 -16.55 20.74 -9.80
CA LYS A 91 -16.48 20.98 -8.35
C LYS A 91 -17.19 19.86 -7.61
N LYS A 92 -18.41 19.53 -8.02
CA LYS A 92 -19.18 18.43 -7.45
C LYS A 92 -18.42 17.10 -7.58
N LYS A 93 -17.86 16.82 -8.76
CA LYS A 93 -17.09 15.59 -8.98
C LYS A 93 -15.86 15.51 -8.08
N ARG A 94 -15.16 16.64 -7.89
CA ARG A 94 -14.03 16.71 -6.96
C ARG A 94 -14.46 16.47 -5.52
N ASP A 95 -15.59 17.02 -5.08
CA ASP A 95 -16.09 16.80 -3.72
C ASP A 95 -16.52 15.34 -3.50
N GLU A 96 -17.13 14.68 -4.50
CA GLU A 96 -17.41 13.23 -4.48
C GLU A 96 -16.13 12.40 -4.34
N LEU A 97 -15.08 12.73 -5.10
CA LEU A 97 -13.80 12.03 -5.02
C LEU A 97 -13.11 12.25 -3.66
N VAL A 98 -13.24 13.43 -3.06
CA VAL A 98 -12.72 13.70 -1.71
C VAL A 98 -13.42 12.81 -0.68
N GLU A 99 -14.74 12.65 -0.79
CA GLU A 99 -15.51 11.76 0.08
C GLU A 99 -15.09 10.29 -0.11
N GLU A 100 -14.97 9.83 -1.36
CA GLU A 100 -14.47 8.51 -1.70
C GLU A 100 -13.08 8.25 -1.10
N LYS A 101 -12.17 9.21 -1.23
CA LYS A 101 -10.83 9.15 -0.65
C LYS A 101 -10.86 9.00 0.88
N ASN A 102 -11.84 9.60 1.55
CA ASN A 102 -11.98 9.50 3.01
C ASN A 102 -12.43 8.10 3.42
N LYS A 103 -13.40 7.53 2.70
CA LYS A 103 -13.87 6.16 2.92
C LYS A 103 -12.77 5.14 2.67
N LEU A 104 -12.05 5.26 1.55
CA LEU A 104 -10.91 4.41 1.24
C LEU A 104 -9.81 4.50 2.31
N LEU A 105 -9.59 5.68 2.90
CA LEU A 105 -8.60 5.85 3.97
C LEU A 105 -9.01 5.14 5.26
N ILE A 106 -10.31 5.12 5.58
CA ILE A 106 -10.84 4.35 6.72
C ILE A 106 -10.61 2.87 6.48
N LEU A 107 -11.02 2.36 5.32
CA LEU A 107 -10.86 0.94 4.96
C LEU A 107 -9.39 0.52 4.95
N PHE A 108 -8.51 1.33 4.36
CA PHE A 108 -7.08 1.08 4.36
C PHE A 108 -6.49 1.00 5.78
N ARG A 109 -6.93 1.88 6.70
CA ARG A 109 -6.50 1.83 8.11
C ARG A 109 -7.01 0.59 8.83
N THR A 110 -8.20 0.11 8.51
CA THR A 110 -8.71 -1.17 9.03
C THR A 110 -7.80 -2.33 8.59
N VAL A 111 -7.40 -2.36 7.31
CA VAL A 111 -6.45 -3.39 6.82
C VAL A 111 -5.10 -3.30 7.53
N ILE A 112 -4.55 -2.09 7.70
CA ILE A 112 -3.28 -1.89 8.44
C ILE A 112 -3.40 -2.37 9.89
N SER A 113 -4.51 -2.08 10.56
CA SER A 113 -4.75 -2.48 11.95
C SER A 113 -4.82 -4.01 12.10
N GLU A 114 -5.45 -4.70 11.14
CA GLU A 114 -5.49 -6.15 11.14
C GLU A 114 -4.11 -6.75 10.84
N LEU A 115 -3.38 -6.15 9.89
CA LEU A 115 -2.01 -6.52 9.57
C LEU A 115 -1.09 -6.40 10.79
N GLU A 116 -1.20 -5.31 11.55
CA GLU A 116 -0.45 -5.09 12.81
C GLU A 116 -0.79 -6.18 13.83
N THR A 117 -2.08 -6.50 13.99
CA THR A 117 -2.56 -7.53 14.93
C THR A 117 -1.99 -8.90 14.60
N LYS A 118 -1.77 -9.18 13.31
CA LYS A 118 -1.15 -10.43 12.83
C LYS A 118 0.38 -10.37 12.75
N GLY A 119 1.01 -9.26 13.15
CA GLY A 119 2.45 -9.11 13.25
C GLY A 119 3.18 -8.74 11.96
N GLY A 120 2.46 -8.21 10.96
CA GLY A 120 3.06 -7.74 9.71
C GLY A 120 3.74 -6.36 9.80
N GLU A 121 4.44 -5.98 8.74
CA GLU A 121 5.14 -4.68 8.66
C GLU A 121 4.16 -3.56 8.30
N ILE A 122 4.04 -2.53 9.15
CA ILE A 122 3.10 -1.43 8.92
C ILE A 122 3.75 -0.06 8.71
N GLY A 123 5.04 0.12 9.00
CA GLY A 123 5.65 1.43 9.13
C GLY A 123 5.52 2.27 7.86
N THR A 124 5.74 1.66 6.69
CA THR A 124 5.58 2.37 5.40
C THR A 124 4.12 2.68 5.06
N LEU A 125 3.21 1.76 5.40
CA LEU A 125 1.77 1.88 5.13
C LEU A 125 1.11 2.91 6.06
N GLU A 126 1.48 2.92 7.33
CA GLU A 126 1.02 3.83 8.37
C GLU A 126 1.53 5.25 8.10
N ALA A 127 2.80 5.40 7.73
CA ALA A 127 3.37 6.68 7.30
C ALA A 127 2.59 7.25 6.10
N TYR A 128 2.26 6.42 5.10
CA TYR A 128 1.45 6.84 3.96
C TYR A 128 0.02 7.25 4.39
N ALA A 129 -0.66 6.44 5.20
CA ALA A 129 -2.02 6.75 5.68
C ALA A 129 -2.04 8.08 6.46
N SER A 130 -1.05 8.31 7.31
CA SER A 130 -0.87 9.54 8.08
C SER A 130 -0.64 10.76 7.17
N ALA A 131 0.22 10.64 6.16
CA ALA A 131 0.44 11.70 5.17
C ALA A 131 -0.84 12.06 4.40
N VAL A 132 -1.59 11.06 3.93
CA VAL A 132 -2.84 11.24 3.17
C VAL A 132 -3.98 11.82 4.03
N SER A 133 -3.93 11.59 5.35
CA SER A 133 -4.88 12.14 6.32
C SER A 133 -4.67 13.65 6.54
N GLY A 134 -3.41 14.09 6.62
CA GLY A 134 -3.07 15.51 6.82
C GLY A 134 -3.58 16.40 5.68
N ALA A 135 -3.64 15.87 4.45
CA ALA A 135 -4.22 16.57 3.31
C ALA A 135 -5.73 16.85 3.45
N GLN A 136 -6.49 16.08 4.25
CA GLN A 136 -7.93 16.31 4.45
C GLN A 136 -8.24 17.56 5.26
N ILE A 137 -7.46 17.83 6.32
CA ILE A 137 -7.77 18.85 7.34
C ILE A 137 -7.73 20.27 6.76
N ALA A 138 -6.99 20.47 5.66
CA ALA A 138 -6.90 21.76 4.99
C ALA A 138 -7.96 21.93 3.86
N VAL A 139 -8.52 20.85 3.31
CA VAL A 139 -9.56 20.96 2.26
C VAL A 139 -10.86 21.46 2.84
N SER A 140 -11.18 21.04 4.06
CA SER A 140 -12.43 21.34 4.75
C SER A 140 -12.54 22.80 5.23
N LYS A 141 -11.46 23.59 5.23
CA LYS A 141 -11.44 24.94 5.82
C LYS A 141 -11.35 26.09 4.80
N ASP A 142 -10.70 25.87 3.66
CA ASP A 142 -10.35 26.96 2.72
C ASP A 142 -10.14 26.52 1.26
N GLY A 143 -10.48 25.28 0.90
CA GLY A 143 -10.82 24.92 -0.48
C GLY A 143 -9.68 24.65 -1.48
N SER A 144 -8.39 24.78 -1.15
CA SER A 144 -7.35 24.12 -1.97
C SER A 144 -5.96 23.98 -1.32
N PRO A 145 -5.67 22.83 -0.69
CA PRO A 145 -4.32 22.44 -0.25
C PRO A 145 -3.65 21.40 -1.17
N TRP A 146 -4.39 20.79 -2.10
CA TRP A 146 -3.93 19.61 -2.87
C TRP A 146 -2.72 19.88 -3.78
N SER A 147 -2.53 21.13 -4.25
CA SER A 147 -1.40 21.50 -5.12
C SER A 147 -0.03 21.40 -4.46
N LYS A 148 0.05 21.53 -3.12
CA LYS A 148 1.31 21.35 -2.38
C LYS A 148 1.66 19.88 -2.18
N TYR A 149 0.65 19.03 -2.05
CA TYR A 149 0.82 17.59 -1.82
C TYR A 149 1.01 16.79 -3.12
N SER A 150 0.45 17.24 -4.25
CA SER A 150 0.72 16.62 -5.56
C SER A 150 2.19 16.73 -5.97
N SER A 151 2.92 17.73 -5.45
CA SER A 151 4.37 17.89 -5.65
C SER A 151 5.18 16.73 -5.02
N TRP A 152 4.80 16.27 -3.83
CA TRP A 152 5.38 15.07 -3.20
C TRP A 152 5.04 13.80 -4.01
N PHE A 153 3.79 13.66 -4.46
CA PHE A 153 3.35 12.53 -5.29
C PHE A 153 4.00 12.48 -6.69
N SER A 154 4.36 13.63 -7.27
CA SER A 154 5.01 13.73 -8.58
C SER A 154 6.54 13.68 -8.47
N SER A 155 7.09 13.75 -7.25
CA SER A 155 8.53 13.67 -7.04
C SER A 155 9.00 12.24 -7.27
N LYS A 156 10.01 12.09 -8.13
CA LYS A 156 10.57 10.80 -8.56
C LYS A 156 11.21 10.01 -7.42
N GLU A 157 11.51 10.66 -6.30
CA GLU A 157 12.16 10.05 -5.14
C GLU A 157 11.18 9.65 -4.01
N GLY A 158 9.93 10.12 -4.04
CA GLY A 158 9.05 10.00 -2.86
C GLY A 158 9.63 10.74 -1.64
N GLY A 159 8.78 11.20 -0.74
CA GLY A 159 9.23 11.77 0.54
C GLY A 159 9.47 10.70 1.59
#